data_AF-A0A8C2IU79-F1
#
_entry.id   AF-A0A8C2IU79-F1
#
_cell.length_a   1.000
_cell.length_b   1.000
_cell.length_c   1.000
_cell.angle_alpha   90.00
_cell.angle_beta   90.00
_cell.angle_gamma   90.00
#
_symmetry.space_group_name_H-M   'P 1'
#
loop_
_entity.id
_entity.type
_entity.pdbx_description
1 polymer ?
#
loop_
_entity_poly.entity_id
_entity_poly.type
_entity_poly.pdbx_seq_one_letter_code
_entity_poly.pdbx_strand_id
1 'polypeptide(L)'
;MVGHKVDLSYSYKHLGETTQVLQEIAAGTHPFCEVLAQAKRPVVVLGSSTLQREDGAAIFKAVSTIAQNSRVSSGVEDGWKVLNVLHRVASQVAALDLGYKPGVDAIQKNPPKVLFLLGADAGCITRAHLPKDSFIIYQGHHGDVGAVMADVILPGAAYTEKNGTYVNTEGRAQQTRVAVTAPGMAREDWKILRAISELAGVTLPYDTLDEVRRRLEEVSPNLVRYDDVEEANYFKQANELSKAANQSLLAAPLVPPQLTVKDFYMTDPISRASQTMAKCVKAVTEGAAAVDEPSIC
;
A
#
# COMPACT_ATOMS: atom_id res chain seq x y z
N MET A 1 -10.98 -16.42 9.53
CA MET A 1 -9.82 -16.04 8.69
C MET A 1 -9.70 -17.04 7.55
N VAL A 2 -9.55 -16.53 6.32
CA VAL A 2 -9.30 -17.32 5.11
C VAL A 2 -7.88 -16.98 4.65
N GLY A 3 -7.01 -17.97 4.58
CA GLY A 3 -5.60 -17.84 4.24
C GLY A 3 -4.68 -18.64 5.16
N HIS A 4 -3.38 -18.47 4.99
CA HIS A 4 -2.37 -19.20 5.74
C HIS A 4 -2.56 -19.01 7.25
N LYS A 5 -2.44 -20.10 8.03
CA LYS A 5 -2.60 -20.06 9.48
C LYS A 5 -1.48 -19.24 10.14
N VAL A 6 -1.84 -18.06 10.65
CA VAL A 6 -0.91 -17.17 11.38
C VAL A 6 -1.29 -17.07 12.86
N ASP A 7 -0.32 -16.77 13.71
CA ASP A 7 -0.60 -16.48 15.11
C ASP A 7 -1.23 -15.07 15.21
N LEU A 8 -2.49 -15.03 15.61
CA LEU A 8 -3.18 -13.80 15.98
C LEU A 8 -3.35 -13.87 17.49
N SER A 9 -3.01 -12.80 18.20
CA SER A 9 -3.07 -12.70 19.68
C SER A 9 -4.47 -12.85 20.28
N TYR A 10 -5.45 -13.29 19.48
CA TYR A 10 -6.83 -13.57 19.83
C TYR A 10 -7.31 -14.83 19.11
N SER A 11 -8.27 -15.54 19.71
CA SER A 11 -8.86 -16.72 19.09
C SER A 11 -9.61 -16.36 17.81
N TYR A 12 -9.42 -17.15 16.75
CA TYR A 12 -10.13 -16.97 15.49
C TYR A 12 -10.50 -18.33 14.89
N LYS A 13 -11.59 -18.35 14.11
CA LYS A 13 -11.94 -19.53 13.30
C LYS A 13 -11.15 -19.50 12.00
N HIS A 14 -10.26 -20.46 11.81
CA HIS A 14 -9.60 -20.70 10.52
C HIS A 14 -10.58 -21.42 9.60
N LEU A 15 -10.86 -20.83 8.44
CA LEU A 15 -11.86 -21.35 7.50
C LEU A 15 -11.22 -22.14 6.34
N GLY A 16 -9.90 -22.05 6.20
CA GLY A 16 -9.11 -22.72 5.15
C GLY A 16 -8.08 -21.76 4.54
N GLU A 17 -7.19 -22.30 3.71
CA GLU A 17 -6.00 -21.57 3.22
C GLU A 17 -6.10 -21.09 1.77
N THR A 18 -7.00 -21.67 0.97
CA THR A 18 -7.07 -21.45 -0.47
C THR A 18 -8.23 -20.52 -0.84
N THR A 19 -8.22 -20.07 -2.09
CA THR A 19 -9.30 -19.27 -2.68
C THR A 19 -10.63 -20.04 -2.83
N GLN A 20 -10.61 -21.36 -2.72
CA GLN A 20 -11.82 -22.19 -2.78
C GLN A 20 -12.83 -21.79 -1.70
N VAL A 21 -12.35 -21.49 -0.49
CA VAL A 21 -13.22 -21.04 0.61
C VAL A 21 -13.90 -19.72 0.26
N LEU A 22 -13.24 -18.82 -0.48
CA LEU A 22 -13.86 -17.58 -0.97
C LEU A 22 -14.99 -17.89 -1.96
N GLN A 23 -14.81 -18.90 -2.83
CA GLN A 23 -15.86 -19.33 -3.76
C GLN A 23 -17.07 -19.92 -3.02
N GLU A 24 -16.84 -20.77 -2.03
CA GLU A 24 -17.90 -21.41 -1.25
C GLU A 24 -18.69 -20.40 -0.42
N ILE A 25 -18.01 -19.40 0.18
CA ILE A 25 -18.70 -18.31 0.89
C ILE A 25 -19.46 -17.41 -0.10
N ALA A 26 -18.86 -17.07 -1.24
CA ALA A 26 -19.53 -16.27 -2.28
C ALA A 26 -20.77 -16.98 -2.87
N ALA A 27 -20.72 -18.31 -2.99
CA ALA A 27 -21.83 -19.15 -3.44
C ALA A 27 -22.87 -19.43 -2.35
N GLY A 28 -22.60 -19.06 -1.10
CA GLY A 28 -23.50 -19.32 0.03
C GLY A 28 -23.49 -20.78 0.53
N THR A 29 -22.56 -21.61 0.06
CA THR A 29 -22.49 -23.05 0.43
C THR A 29 -21.64 -23.32 1.66
N HIS A 30 -20.76 -22.37 2.03
CA HIS A 30 -19.90 -22.52 3.20
C HIS A 30 -20.68 -22.30 4.52
N PRO A 31 -20.50 -23.11 5.58
CA PRO A 31 -21.23 -22.96 6.85
C PRO A 31 -21.07 -21.60 7.55
N PHE A 32 -19.99 -20.87 7.25
CA PHE A 32 -19.77 -19.54 7.81
C PHE A 32 -20.74 -18.47 7.27
N CYS A 33 -21.49 -18.76 6.19
CA CYS A 33 -22.50 -17.85 5.65
C CYS A 33 -23.64 -17.60 6.65
N GLU A 34 -24.02 -18.60 7.44
CA GLU A 34 -25.03 -18.45 8.50
C GLU A 34 -24.57 -17.45 9.58
N VAL A 35 -23.28 -17.51 9.94
CA VAL A 35 -22.68 -16.58 10.91
C VAL A 35 -22.72 -15.15 10.37
N LEU A 36 -22.41 -14.96 9.08
CA LEU A 36 -22.47 -13.64 8.44
C LEU A 36 -23.91 -13.11 8.32
N ALA A 37 -24.89 -13.97 8.10
CA ALA A 37 -26.30 -13.60 8.01
C ALA A 37 -26.89 -13.22 9.39
N GLN A 38 -26.44 -13.86 10.47
CA GLN A 38 -26.92 -13.56 11.83
C GLN A 38 -26.23 -12.32 12.44
N ALA A 39 -25.12 -11.88 11.88
CA ALA A 39 -24.38 -10.73 12.39
C ALA A 39 -25.12 -9.42 12.09
N LYS A 40 -25.37 -8.61 13.12
CA LYS A 40 -26.05 -7.29 12.97
C LYS A 40 -25.21 -6.28 12.18
N ARG A 41 -23.89 -6.38 12.27
CA ARG A 41 -22.90 -5.44 11.70
C ARG A 41 -21.69 -6.22 11.18
N PRO A 42 -21.85 -6.98 10.08
CA PRO A 42 -20.76 -7.81 9.55
C PRO A 42 -19.65 -6.94 8.96
N VAL A 43 -18.40 -7.38 9.10
CA VAL A 43 -17.22 -6.72 8.51
C VAL A 43 -16.43 -7.76 7.74
N VAL A 44 -16.07 -7.42 6.50
CA VAL A 44 -15.22 -8.22 5.62
C VAL A 44 -13.99 -7.38 5.29
N VAL A 45 -12.84 -7.79 5.82
CA VAL A 45 -11.56 -7.10 5.62
C VAL A 45 -10.68 -7.90 4.66
N LEU A 46 -10.26 -7.26 3.58
CA LEU A 46 -9.30 -7.81 2.61
C LEU A 46 -7.92 -7.18 2.83
N GLY A 47 -6.89 -8.00 3.06
CA GLY A 47 -5.51 -7.50 3.12
C GLY A 47 -5.00 -7.10 1.74
N SER A 48 -4.44 -5.89 1.57
CA SER A 48 -4.03 -5.40 0.25
C SER A 48 -2.93 -6.23 -0.42
N SER A 49 -2.21 -7.07 0.33
CA SER A 49 -1.19 -7.98 -0.24
C SER A 49 -1.79 -9.05 -1.14
N THR A 50 -3.02 -9.52 -0.88
CA THR A 50 -3.66 -10.53 -1.74
C THR A 50 -4.02 -9.98 -3.11
N LEU A 51 -4.19 -8.66 -3.22
CA LEU A 51 -4.44 -7.96 -4.49
C LEU A 51 -3.19 -7.89 -5.38
N GLN A 52 -2.01 -8.22 -4.85
CA GLN A 52 -0.75 -8.28 -5.61
C GLN A 52 -0.52 -9.64 -6.28
N ARG A 53 -1.36 -10.66 -5.96
CA ARG A 53 -1.35 -11.93 -6.69
C ARG A 53 -1.83 -11.72 -8.11
N GLU A 54 -1.43 -12.61 -9.01
CA GLU A 54 -1.89 -12.62 -10.39
C GLU A 54 -3.42 -12.59 -10.46
N ASP A 55 -4.12 -13.36 -9.62
CA ASP A 55 -5.58 -13.43 -9.52
C ASP A 55 -6.22 -12.42 -8.55
N GLY A 56 -5.53 -11.32 -8.25
CA GLY A 56 -6.00 -10.29 -7.33
C GLY A 56 -7.38 -9.71 -7.68
N ALA A 57 -7.70 -9.54 -8.97
CA ALA A 57 -9.00 -9.05 -9.40
C ALA A 57 -10.12 -10.07 -9.15
N ALA A 58 -9.83 -11.37 -9.35
CA ALA A 58 -10.78 -12.45 -9.04
C ALA A 58 -11.02 -12.56 -7.53
N ILE A 59 -9.98 -12.39 -6.71
CA ILE A 59 -10.08 -12.35 -5.25
C ILE A 59 -10.96 -11.18 -4.82
N PHE A 60 -10.71 -9.98 -5.36
CA PHE A 60 -11.52 -8.79 -5.04
C PHE A 60 -12.99 -8.99 -5.42
N LYS A 61 -13.27 -9.55 -6.60
CA LYS A 61 -14.64 -9.89 -7.06
C LYS A 61 -15.33 -10.85 -6.10
N ALA A 62 -14.64 -11.92 -5.67
CA ALA A 62 -15.20 -12.89 -4.72
C ALA A 62 -15.53 -12.21 -3.38
N VAL A 63 -14.60 -11.42 -2.84
CA VAL A 63 -14.79 -10.72 -1.56
C VAL A 63 -15.88 -9.65 -1.65
N SER A 64 -15.97 -8.92 -2.76
CA SER A 64 -17.06 -7.97 -3.03
C SER A 64 -18.42 -8.67 -3.06
N THR A 65 -18.50 -9.85 -3.69
CA THR A 65 -19.70 -10.69 -3.69
C THR A 65 -20.07 -11.15 -2.28
N ILE A 66 -19.10 -11.59 -1.48
CA ILE A 66 -19.31 -11.99 -0.07
C ILE A 66 -19.86 -10.81 0.74
N ALA A 67 -19.27 -9.61 0.59
CA ALA A 67 -19.72 -8.42 1.29
C ALA A 67 -21.15 -8.01 0.89
N GLN A 68 -21.48 -8.07 -0.41
CA GLN A 68 -22.83 -7.81 -0.90
C GLN A 68 -23.83 -8.84 -0.37
N ASN A 69 -23.50 -10.13 -0.42
CA ASN A 69 -24.36 -11.19 0.11
C ASN A 69 -24.58 -11.03 1.62
N SER A 70 -23.52 -10.75 2.37
CA SER A 70 -23.59 -10.50 3.82
C SER A 70 -24.43 -9.27 4.14
N ARG A 71 -24.35 -8.19 3.36
CA ARG A 71 -25.22 -7.02 3.52
C ARG A 71 -26.69 -7.38 3.32
N VAL A 72 -27.01 -8.13 2.27
CA VAL A 72 -28.38 -8.53 1.95
C VAL A 72 -28.93 -9.49 3.00
N SER A 73 -28.15 -10.49 3.42
CA SER A 73 -28.62 -11.53 4.35
C SER A 73 -28.74 -11.04 5.79
N SER A 74 -27.85 -10.14 6.24
CA SER A 74 -27.91 -9.56 7.59
C SER A 74 -28.97 -8.48 7.77
N GLY A 75 -29.45 -7.86 6.68
CA GLY A 75 -30.34 -6.71 6.75
C GLY A 75 -29.69 -5.50 7.43
N VAL A 76 -28.35 -5.38 7.36
CA VAL A 76 -27.61 -4.29 8.01
C VAL A 76 -28.02 -2.92 7.45
N GLU A 77 -27.99 -1.90 8.31
CA GLU A 77 -28.33 -0.52 7.99
C GLU A 77 -27.50 0.06 6.84
N ASP A 78 -28.07 1.03 6.12
CA ASP A 78 -27.47 1.50 4.88
C ASP A 78 -26.10 2.20 5.06
N GLY A 79 -25.91 2.86 6.20
CA GLY A 79 -24.66 3.55 6.54
C GLY A 79 -23.50 2.61 6.89
N TRP A 80 -23.77 1.34 7.19
CA TRP A 80 -22.72 0.40 7.59
C TRP A 80 -21.89 -0.07 6.38
N LYS A 81 -20.57 0.02 6.49
CA LYS A 81 -19.62 -0.40 5.45
C LYS A 81 -19.12 -1.82 5.74
N VAL A 82 -19.62 -2.79 4.97
CA VAL A 82 -19.27 -4.21 5.13
C VAL A 82 -17.90 -4.52 4.54
N LEU A 83 -17.61 -4.07 3.32
CA LEU A 83 -16.34 -4.30 2.64
C LEU A 83 -15.30 -3.27 3.06
N ASN A 84 -14.13 -3.74 3.50
CA ASN A 84 -12.99 -2.91 3.84
C ASN A 84 -11.71 -3.51 3.24
N VAL A 85 -10.76 -2.66 2.83
CA VAL A 85 -9.43 -3.08 2.38
C VAL A 85 -8.40 -2.52 3.34
N LEU A 86 -7.58 -3.40 3.92
CA LEU A 86 -6.50 -3.01 4.82
C LEU A 86 -5.21 -2.81 4.01
N HIS A 87 -4.85 -1.55 3.81
CA HIS A 87 -3.62 -1.16 3.14
C HIS A 87 -2.42 -1.21 4.10
N ARG A 88 -1.24 -1.56 3.55
CA ARG A 88 0.03 -1.62 4.30
C ARG A 88 1.06 -0.55 3.89
N VAL A 89 0.77 0.24 2.86
CA VAL A 89 1.70 1.22 2.27
C VAL A 89 1.11 2.61 2.41
N ALA A 90 1.81 3.51 3.11
CA ALA A 90 1.32 4.84 3.46
C ALA A 90 1.09 5.77 2.24
N SER A 91 1.78 5.54 1.12
CA SER A 91 1.60 6.31 -0.12
C SER A 91 0.47 5.78 -1.00
N GLN A 92 -0.02 4.55 -0.75
CA GLN A 92 -0.86 3.84 -1.70
C GLN A 92 -2.24 4.48 -1.85
N VAL A 93 -2.89 4.86 -0.76
CA VAL A 93 -4.26 5.41 -0.79
C VAL A 93 -4.26 6.77 -1.48
N ALA A 94 -3.35 7.66 -1.10
CA ALA A 94 -3.19 8.96 -1.75
C ALA A 94 -2.87 8.83 -3.26
N ALA A 95 -2.05 7.84 -3.65
CA ALA A 95 -1.76 7.59 -5.06
C ALA A 95 -3.02 7.11 -5.84
N LEU A 96 -3.87 6.28 -5.21
CA LEU A 96 -5.14 5.86 -5.80
C LEU A 96 -6.11 7.03 -5.94
N ASP A 97 -6.19 7.91 -4.94
CA ASP A 97 -7.02 9.13 -4.98
C ASP A 97 -6.55 10.11 -6.07
N LEU A 98 -5.24 10.21 -6.29
CA LEU A 98 -4.65 10.97 -7.41
C LEU A 98 -4.85 10.30 -8.78
N GLY A 99 -5.43 9.11 -8.83
CA GLY A 99 -5.70 8.39 -10.08
C GLY A 99 -4.48 7.68 -10.68
N TYR A 100 -3.45 7.38 -9.89
CA TYR A 100 -2.31 6.59 -10.37
C TYR A 100 -2.74 5.17 -10.69
N LYS A 101 -2.08 4.55 -11.67
CA LYS A 101 -2.27 3.12 -11.95
C LYS A 101 -1.48 2.30 -10.92
N PRO A 102 -2.13 1.47 -10.10
CA PRO A 102 -1.42 0.62 -9.14
C PRO A 102 -0.65 -0.49 -9.85
N GLY A 103 0.44 -0.95 -9.22
CA GLY A 103 1.30 -2.01 -9.75
C GLY A 103 2.26 -1.52 -10.83
N VAL A 104 3.04 -2.44 -11.38
CA VAL A 104 4.13 -2.14 -12.33
C VAL A 104 3.99 -2.86 -13.67
N ASP A 105 2.89 -3.58 -13.89
CA ASP A 105 2.62 -4.35 -15.10
C ASP A 105 2.75 -3.53 -16.38
N ALA A 106 2.30 -2.27 -16.35
CA ALA A 106 2.40 -1.37 -17.50
C ALA A 106 3.86 -1.08 -17.87
N ILE A 107 4.74 -0.97 -16.87
CA ILE A 107 6.18 -0.76 -17.04
C ILE A 107 6.82 -2.06 -17.53
N GLN A 108 6.48 -3.22 -16.95
CA GLN A 108 7.05 -4.49 -17.38
C GLN A 108 6.64 -4.88 -18.81
N LYS A 109 5.39 -4.61 -19.20
CA LYS A 109 4.87 -4.88 -20.56
C LYS A 109 5.43 -3.92 -21.60
N ASN A 110 5.69 -2.67 -21.22
CA ASN A 110 6.26 -1.67 -22.11
C ASN A 110 7.37 -0.88 -21.38
N PRO A 111 8.58 -1.46 -21.28
CA PRO A 111 9.68 -0.87 -20.53
C PRO A 111 10.09 0.50 -21.10
N PRO A 112 10.10 1.56 -20.27
CA PRO A 112 10.39 2.91 -20.75
C PRO A 112 11.90 3.16 -20.89
N LYS A 113 12.26 4.11 -21.75
CA LYS A 113 13.65 4.62 -21.84
C LYS A 113 14.06 5.51 -20.67
N VAL A 114 13.09 6.10 -19.97
CA VAL A 114 13.33 6.90 -18.76
C VAL A 114 12.41 6.36 -17.66
N LEU A 115 12.98 5.97 -16.53
CA LEU A 115 12.24 5.49 -15.37
C LEU A 115 12.54 6.38 -14.17
N PHE A 116 11.49 6.97 -13.59
CA PHE A 116 11.58 7.77 -12.37
C PHE A 116 11.10 6.95 -11.17
N LEU A 117 11.97 6.78 -10.17
CA LEU A 117 11.71 6.03 -8.94
C LEU A 117 11.56 7.02 -7.78
N LEU A 118 10.33 7.26 -7.32
CA LEU A 118 10.05 8.09 -6.14
C LEU A 118 10.11 7.22 -4.88
N GLY A 119 11.30 7.11 -4.28
CA GLY A 119 11.54 6.29 -3.07
C GLY A 119 11.14 4.83 -3.25
N ALA A 120 11.20 4.31 -4.48
CA ALA A 120 10.69 3.01 -4.84
C ALA A 120 11.73 1.91 -4.57
N ASP A 121 11.70 1.37 -3.36
CA ASP A 121 12.70 0.42 -2.84
C ASP A 121 12.12 -0.96 -2.48
N ALA A 122 10.93 -1.28 -2.98
CA ALA A 122 10.28 -2.58 -2.75
C ALA A 122 10.77 -3.70 -3.68
N GLY A 123 11.62 -3.38 -4.67
CA GLY A 123 12.15 -4.35 -5.63
C GLY A 123 11.15 -4.86 -6.67
N CYS A 124 10.00 -4.21 -6.85
CA CYS A 124 8.99 -4.61 -7.85
C CYS A 124 9.48 -4.46 -9.31
N ILE A 125 10.44 -3.57 -9.54
CA ILE A 125 11.15 -3.41 -10.81
C ILE A 125 12.65 -3.52 -10.52
N THR A 126 13.35 -4.22 -11.40
CA THR A 126 14.81 -4.41 -11.34
C THR A 126 15.39 -4.15 -12.73
N ARG A 127 16.72 -4.01 -12.86
CA ARG A 127 17.37 -3.78 -14.15
C ARG A 127 17.09 -4.88 -15.18
N ALA A 128 16.76 -6.11 -14.75
CA ALA A 128 16.39 -7.21 -15.64
C ALA A 128 15.07 -6.97 -16.40
N HIS A 129 14.18 -6.12 -15.85
CA HIS A 129 12.90 -5.76 -16.48
C HIS A 129 13.04 -4.63 -17.50
N LEU A 130 14.22 -4.02 -17.64
CA LEU A 130 14.43 -2.77 -18.36
C LEU A 130 15.47 -2.94 -19.47
N PRO A 131 15.30 -2.26 -20.62
CA PRO A 131 16.33 -2.14 -21.65
C PRO A 131 17.66 -1.63 -21.07
N LYS A 132 18.77 -2.08 -21.64
CA LYS A 132 20.11 -1.68 -21.18
C LYS A 132 20.32 -0.17 -21.22
N ASP A 133 19.72 0.52 -22.19
CA ASP A 133 19.78 1.96 -22.42
C ASP A 133 18.72 2.76 -21.63
N SER A 134 17.97 2.12 -20.72
CA SER A 134 17.05 2.84 -19.84
C SER A 134 17.81 3.74 -18.88
N PHE A 135 17.41 5.01 -18.82
CA PHE A 135 17.93 6.00 -17.89
C PHE A 135 17.07 6.05 -16.64
N ILE A 136 17.64 5.70 -15.50
CA ILE A 136 16.93 5.51 -14.24
C ILE A 136 17.26 6.65 -13.29
N ILE A 137 16.23 7.39 -12.90
CA ILE A 137 16.35 8.48 -11.93
C ILE A 137 15.73 8.00 -10.63
N TYR A 138 16.53 7.94 -9.56
CA TYR A 138 16.04 7.65 -8.23
C TYR A 138 15.95 8.94 -7.43
N GLN A 139 14.76 9.27 -6.94
CA GLN A 139 14.54 10.35 -5.99
C GLN A 139 14.07 9.75 -4.67
N GLY A 140 14.93 9.77 -3.66
CA GLY A 140 14.62 9.17 -2.36
C GLY A 140 15.59 9.65 -1.29
N HIS A 141 15.39 9.18 -0.05
CA HIS A 141 16.11 9.66 1.12
C HIS A 141 17.05 8.61 1.74
N HIS A 142 16.95 7.33 1.35
CA HIS A 142 17.91 6.28 1.70
C HIS A 142 18.51 5.67 0.43
N GLY A 143 19.79 5.31 0.46
CA GLY A 143 20.42 4.53 -0.60
C GLY A 143 20.17 3.04 -0.40
N ASP A 144 19.02 2.55 -0.84
CA ASP A 144 18.63 1.14 -0.75
C ASP A 144 18.43 0.54 -2.17
N VAL A 145 17.49 -0.38 -2.35
CA VAL A 145 17.25 -1.14 -3.60
C VAL A 145 17.20 -0.28 -4.87
N GLY A 146 16.39 0.78 -4.89
CA GLY A 146 16.17 1.61 -6.08
C GLY A 146 17.36 2.49 -6.43
N ALA A 147 18.07 2.98 -5.41
CA ALA A 147 19.25 3.83 -5.58
C ALA A 147 20.41 3.08 -6.25
N VAL A 148 20.60 1.80 -5.92
CA VAL A 148 21.71 0.97 -6.44
C VAL A 148 21.64 0.78 -7.95
N MET A 149 20.45 0.79 -8.55
CA MET A 149 20.26 0.61 -10.00
C MET A 149 20.12 1.92 -10.78
N ALA A 150 20.18 3.07 -10.11
CA ALA A 150 19.93 4.37 -10.70
C ALA A 150 21.16 4.90 -11.46
N ASP A 151 20.91 5.61 -12.55
CA ASP A 151 21.92 6.37 -13.30
C ASP A 151 22.12 7.76 -12.68
N VAL A 152 21.04 8.34 -12.10
CA VAL A 152 21.07 9.60 -11.34
C VAL A 152 20.30 9.45 -10.03
N ILE A 153 20.90 9.95 -8.95
CA ILE A 153 20.29 9.99 -7.62
C ILE A 153 19.99 11.45 -7.23
N LEU A 154 18.75 11.71 -6.86
CA LEU A 154 18.25 12.99 -6.40
C LEU A 154 17.85 12.86 -4.91
N PRO A 155 18.60 13.46 -3.98
CA PRO A 155 18.34 13.30 -2.55
C PRO A 155 17.06 14.04 -2.14
N GLY A 156 16.03 13.28 -1.80
CA GLY A 156 14.76 13.75 -1.25
C GLY A 156 14.78 13.83 0.28
N ALA A 157 13.78 14.47 0.86
CA ALA A 157 13.60 14.59 2.31
C ALA A 157 12.85 13.40 2.91
N ALA A 158 13.19 12.98 4.13
CA ALA A 158 12.43 11.99 4.89
C ALA A 158 11.07 12.54 5.39
N TYR A 159 10.20 11.68 5.91
CA TYR A 159 8.84 12.08 6.34
C TYR A 159 8.83 13.09 7.50
N THR A 160 9.85 13.08 8.38
CA THR A 160 10.03 14.04 9.48
C THR A 160 10.61 15.38 9.03
N GLU A 161 11.06 15.47 7.78
CA GLU A 161 11.82 16.61 7.25
C GLU A 161 11.02 17.51 6.31
N LYS A 162 9.76 17.14 6.05
CA LYS A 162 8.89 17.80 5.08
C LYS A 162 7.46 17.90 5.60
N ASN A 163 6.75 18.90 5.12
CA ASN A 163 5.32 19.02 5.32
C ASN A 163 4.59 18.31 4.16
N GLY A 164 4.27 17.03 4.37
CA GLY A 164 3.68 16.16 3.36
C GLY A 164 2.28 15.69 3.77
N THR A 165 1.39 15.58 2.78
CA THR A 165 0.07 14.98 2.97
C THR A 165 0.16 13.47 2.76
N TYR A 166 -0.38 12.71 3.72
CA TYR A 166 -0.53 11.26 3.67
C TYR A 166 -2.00 10.90 3.88
N VAL A 167 -2.44 9.79 3.29
CA VAL A 167 -3.80 9.27 3.48
C VAL A 167 -3.71 7.87 4.06
N ASN A 168 -4.36 7.65 5.19
CA ASN A 168 -4.36 6.35 5.86
C ASN A 168 -5.34 5.36 5.19
N THR A 169 -5.40 4.12 5.67
CA THR A 169 -6.22 3.06 5.06
C THR A 169 -7.74 3.30 5.11
N GLU A 170 -8.23 4.20 5.97
CA GLU A 170 -9.65 4.55 6.07
C GLU A 170 -10.00 5.78 5.21
N GLY A 171 -9.03 6.35 4.48
CA GLY A 171 -9.24 7.51 3.62
C GLY A 171 -9.06 8.86 4.30
N ARG A 172 -8.57 8.90 5.55
CA ARG A 172 -8.32 10.15 6.28
C ARG A 172 -7.04 10.80 5.78
N ALA A 173 -7.15 12.04 5.31
CA ALA A 173 -5.98 12.86 4.99
C ALA A 173 -5.34 13.41 6.27
N GLN A 174 -4.03 13.30 6.36
CA GLN A 174 -3.21 13.77 7.47
C GLN A 174 -2.00 14.50 6.92
N GLN A 175 -1.41 15.39 7.72
CA GLN A 175 -0.22 16.13 7.34
C GLN A 175 0.91 15.90 8.34
N THR A 176 2.11 15.65 7.83
CA THR A 176 3.33 15.71 8.63
C THR A 176 3.71 17.16 8.88
N ARG A 177 4.51 17.41 9.91
CA ARG A 177 5.15 18.70 10.14
C ARG A 177 6.66 18.52 10.15
N VAL A 178 7.36 19.55 9.70
CA VAL A 178 8.83 19.56 9.72
C VAL A 178 9.29 19.54 11.17
N ALA A 179 9.95 18.46 11.56
CA ALA A 179 10.54 18.30 12.88
C ALA A 179 12.04 18.66 12.87
N VAL A 180 12.73 18.27 11.80
CA VAL A 180 14.14 18.58 11.53
C VAL A 180 14.31 18.95 10.06
N THR A 181 15.37 19.66 9.70
CA THR A 181 15.65 19.96 8.29
C THR A 181 16.34 18.79 7.61
N ALA A 182 16.07 18.61 6.31
CA ALA A 182 16.70 17.56 5.52
C ALA A 182 18.25 17.69 5.53
N PRO A 183 18.99 16.58 5.68
CA PRO A 183 20.44 16.63 5.82
C PRO A 183 21.14 17.01 4.51
N GLY A 184 22.22 17.81 4.65
CA GLY A 184 23.10 18.16 3.54
C GLY A 184 22.39 18.85 2.37
N MET A 185 22.43 18.22 1.20
CA MET A 185 21.86 18.76 -0.03
C MET A 185 20.47 18.21 -0.37
N ALA A 186 19.87 17.43 0.53
CA ALA A 186 18.51 16.93 0.35
C ALA A 186 17.49 18.08 0.29
N ARG A 187 16.43 17.90 -0.49
CA ARG A 187 15.35 18.89 -0.67
C ARG A 187 13.98 18.23 -0.55
N GLU A 188 12.94 19.03 -0.28
CA GLU A 188 11.56 18.54 -0.32
C GLU A 188 11.22 17.97 -1.70
N ASP A 189 10.51 16.83 -1.72
CA ASP A 189 10.35 16.04 -2.93
C ASP A 189 9.67 16.78 -4.07
N TRP A 190 8.62 17.54 -3.77
CA TRP A 190 7.87 18.29 -4.78
C TRP A 190 8.70 19.43 -5.39
N LYS A 191 9.64 20.01 -4.63
CA LYS A 191 10.53 21.08 -5.11
C LYS A 191 11.52 20.53 -6.14
N ILE A 192 12.02 19.31 -5.93
CA ILE A 192 12.89 18.63 -6.89
C ILE A 192 12.14 18.44 -8.22
N LEU A 193 10.91 17.91 -8.17
CA LEU A 193 10.08 17.72 -9.36
C LEU A 193 9.71 19.04 -10.04
N ARG A 194 9.38 20.08 -9.27
CA ARG A 194 9.10 21.42 -9.78
C ARG A 194 10.32 22.05 -10.46
N ALA A 195 11.51 21.89 -9.92
CA ALA A 195 12.76 22.36 -10.55
C ALA A 195 13.06 21.60 -11.85
N ILE A 196 12.88 20.27 -11.86
CA ILE A 196 13.03 19.47 -13.08
C ILE A 196 12.05 19.92 -14.16
N SER A 197 10.80 20.22 -13.78
CA SER A 197 9.79 20.68 -14.75
C SER A 197 10.20 21.97 -15.46
N GLU A 198 10.85 22.89 -14.73
CA GLU A 198 11.35 24.16 -15.27
C GLU A 198 12.52 23.94 -16.21
N LEU A 199 13.49 23.12 -15.81
CA LEU A 199 14.64 22.77 -16.65
C LEU A 199 14.23 22.00 -17.92
N ALA A 200 13.14 21.23 -17.86
CA ALA A 200 12.58 20.51 -19.00
C ALA A 200 11.72 21.40 -19.92
N GLY A 201 11.52 22.69 -19.59
CA GLY A 201 10.69 23.61 -20.37
C GLY A 201 9.18 23.40 -20.21
N VAL A 202 8.76 22.64 -19.21
CA VAL A 202 7.35 22.33 -18.87
C VAL A 202 7.03 22.76 -17.44
N THR A 203 7.39 24.00 -17.11
CA THR A 203 7.26 24.57 -15.76
C THR A 203 5.86 24.38 -15.21
N LEU A 204 5.77 23.68 -14.07
CA LEU A 204 4.51 23.47 -13.38
C LEU A 204 4.02 24.78 -12.72
N PRO A 205 2.71 25.07 -12.72
CA PRO A 205 2.16 26.38 -12.37
C PRO A 205 2.00 26.58 -10.84
N TYR A 206 3.03 26.23 -10.07
CA TYR A 206 3.05 26.39 -8.62
C TYR A 206 4.49 26.55 -8.12
N ASP A 207 4.68 27.47 -7.18
CA ASP A 207 5.97 27.84 -6.59
C ASP A 207 5.99 27.64 -5.07
N THR A 208 4.82 27.49 -4.44
CA THR A 208 4.66 27.28 -3.00
C THR A 208 3.95 25.96 -2.68
N LEU A 209 4.13 25.46 -1.46
CA LEU A 209 3.44 24.24 -1.00
C LEU A 209 1.91 24.43 -0.96
N ASP A 210 1.44 25.63 -0.63
CA ASP A 210 0.01 25.92 -0.61
C ASP A 210 -0.59 25.93 -2.02
N GLU A 211 0.16 26.33 -3.05
CA GLU A 211 -0.25 26.19 -4.44
C GLU A 211 -0.29 24.73 -4.89
N VAL A 212 0.69 23.93 -4.48
CA VAL A 212 0.65 22.48 -4.70
C VAL A 212 -0.60 21.89 -4.05
N ARG A 213 -0.96 22.30 -2.83
CA ARG A 213 -2.19 21.85 -2.15
C ARG A 213 -3.46 22.30 -2.87
N ARG A 214 -3.52 23.52 -3.41
CA ARG A 214 -4.62 23.94 -4.28
C ARG A 214 -4.73 23.05 -5.51
N ARG A 215 -3.60 22.68 -6.12
CA ARG A 215 -3.60 21.72 -7.23
C ARG A 215 -4.05 20.33 -6.80
N LEU A 216 -3.69 19.87 -5.60
CA LEU A 216 -4.20 18.61 -5.03
C LEU A 216 -5.73 18.68 -4.84
N GLU A 217 -6.25 19.79 -4.33
CA GLU A 217 -7.70 20.00 -4.15
C GLU A 217 -8.47 19.91 -5.47
N GLU A 218 -7.93 20.48 -6.55
CA GLU A 218 -8.52 20.37 -7.89
C GLU A 218 -8.55 18.93 -8.43
N VAL A 219 -7.56 18.09 -8.08
CA VAL A 219 -7.50 16.69 -8.52
C VAL A 219 -8.37 15.80 -7.65
N SER A 220 -8.21 15.91 -6.33
CA SER A 220 -8.95 15.14 -5.33
C SER A 220 -9.12 15.97 -4.05
N PRO A 221 -10.31 16.56 -3.82
CA PRO A 221 -10.56 17.47 -2.70
C PRO A 221 -10.34 16.86 -1.31
N ASN A 222 -10.46 15.53 -1.18
CA ASN A 222 -10.25 14.84 0.10
C ASN A 222 -8.81 14.99 0.63
N LEU A 223 -7.82 15.21 -0.25
CA LEU A 223 -6.41 15.29 0.13
C LEU A 223 -6.07 16.54 0.96
N VAL A 224 -6.92 17.55 0.96
CA VAL A 224 -6.71 18.80 1.72
C VAL A 224 -7.68 18.98 2.89
N ARG A 225 -8.65 18.07 3.05
CA ARG A 225 -9.60 18.04 4.17
C ARG A 225 -9.04 17.18 5.28
N TYR A 226 -8.11 17.76 6.03
CA TYR A 226 -7.37 17.05 7.06
C TYR A 226 -8.26 16.61 8.22
N ASP A 227 -7.95 15.43 8.76
CA ASP A 227 -8.66 14.81 9.88
C ASP A 227 -10.14 14.48 9.62
N ASP A 228 -10.61 14.59 8.37
CA ASP A 228 -11.93 14.15 7.93
C ASP A 228 -11.85 12.81 7.19
N VAL A 229 -12.87 11.97 7.36
CA VAL A 229 -13.05 10.74 6.56
C VAL A 229 -14.24 10.97 5.64
N GLU A 230 -13.94 11.20 4.37
CA GLU A 230 -14.95 11.38 3.33
C GLU A 230 -15.65 10.05 3.01
N GLU A 231 -16.97 10.09 2.87
CA GLU A 231 -17.75 8.87 2.71
C GLU A 231 -17.64 8.31 1.28
N ALA A 232 -17.20 7.04 1.16
CA ALA A 232 -17.23 6.32 -0.11
C ALA A 232 -18.54 5.52 -0.27
N ASN A 233 -19.41 5.96 -1.18
CA ASN A 233 -20.78 5.43 -1.33
C ASN A 233 -21.06 4.59 -2.58
N TYR A 234 -20.06 4.40 -3.45
CA TYR A 234 -20.25 3.75 -4.76
C TYR A 234 -20.07 2.23 -4.74
N PHE A 235 -20.34 1.58 -3.61
CA PHE A 235 -20.14 0.13 -3.46
C PHE A 235 -20.96 -0.69 -4.49
N LYS A 236 -22.22 -0.32 -4.73
CA LYS A 236 -23.09 -1.01 -5.69
C LYS A 236 -22.50 -0.95 -7.11
N GLN A 237 -22.05 0.23 -7.54
CA GLN A 237 -21.45 0.45 -8.85
C GLN A 237 -20.12 -0.31 -8.98
N ALA A 238 -19.26 -0.26 -7.95
CA ALA A 238 -18.01 -1.00 -7.93
C ALA A 238 -18.24 -2.51 -7.99
N ASN A 239 -19.25 -3.02 -7.28
CA ASN A 239 -19.61 -4.43 -7.31
C ASN A 239 -20.10 -4.87 -8.70
N GLU A 240 -20.93 -4.07 -9.38
CA GLU A 240 -21.34 -4.36 -10.76
C GLU A 240 -20.15 -4.37 -11.72
N LEU A 241 -19.24 -3.39 -11.64
CA LEU A 241 -18.03 -3.36 -12.44
C LEU A 241 -17.12 -4.58 -12.18
N SER A 242 -17.05 -5.04 -10.94
CA SER A 242 -16.27 -6.23 -10.58
C SER A 242 -16.77 -7.49 -11.29
N LYS A 243 -18.06 -7.57 -11.66
CA LYS A 243 -18.60 -8.72 -12.38
C LYS A 243 -17.99 -8.87 -13.77
N ALA A 244 -17.62 -7.75 -14.41
CA ALA A 244 -16.96 -7.73 -15.72
C ALA A 244 -15.51 -8.25 -15.67
N ALA A 245 -14.90 -8.38 -14.49
CA ALA A 245 -13.59 -8.99 -14.36
C ALA A 245 -13.64 -10.46 -14.82
N ASN A 246 -12.94 -10.75 -15.92
CA ASN A 246 -12.84 -12.07 -16.53
C ASN A 246 -11.53 -12.74 -16.10
N GLN A 247 -11.44 -13.05 -14.81
CA GLN A 247 -10.30 -13.75 -14.24
C GLN A 247 -10.77 -14.85 -13.29
N SER A 248 -10.12 -16.01 -13.37
CA SER A 248 -10.37 -17.15 -12.51
C SER A 248 -9.51 -17.10 -11.25
N LEU A 249 -10.04 -17.61 -10.14
CA LEU A 249 -9.26 -17.80 -8.92
C LEU A 249 -8.26 -18.94 -9.11
N LEU A 250 -7.02 -18.70 -8.70
CA LEU A 250 -5.97 -19.71 -8.66
C LEU A 250 -6.08 -20.51 -7.37
N ALA A 251 -5.87 -21.82 -7.46
CA ALA A 251 -5.90 -22.73 -6.32
C ALA A 251 -4.76 -22.49 -5.30
N ALA A 252 -3.78 -21.65 -5.64
CA ALA A 252 -2.66 -21.32 -4.78
C ALA A 252 -3.11 -20.75 -3.41
N PRO A 253 -2.44 -21.13 -2.32
CA PRO A 253 -2.79 -20.66 -0.97
C PRO A 253 -2.63 -19.14 -0.83
N LEU A 254 -3.47 -18.53 0.01
CA LEU A 254 -3.41 -17.12 0.36
C LEU A 254 -2.38 -16.93 1.47
N VAL A 255 -1.12 -16.77 1.09
CA VAL A 255 0.01 -16.61 2.01
C VAL A 255 0.32 -15.12 2.20
N PRO A 256 0.27 -14.56 3.43
CA PRO A 256 0.66 -13.18 3.66
C PRO A 256 2.18 -13.02 3.52
N PRO A 257 2.66 -11.83 3.14
CA PRO A 257 4.09 -11.57 2.95
C PRO A 257 4.89 -11.54 4.25
N GLN A 258 4.21 -11.47 5.40
CA GLN A 258 4.80 -11.50 6.73
C GLN A 258 4.17 -12.67 7.49
N LEU A 259 4.97 -13.68 7.80
CA LEU A 259 4.49 -14.91 8.45
C LEU A 259 4.83 -14.91 9.93
N THR A 260 5.98 -14.35 10.26
CA THR A 260 6.54 -14.36 11.60
C THR A 260 6.87 -12.95 12.07
N VAL A 261 7.11 -12.80 13.37
CA VAL A 261 7.56 -11.53 13.97
C VAL A 261 8.87 -11.03 13.34
N LYS A 262 9.72 -11.93 12.85
CA LYS A 262 10.95 -11.56 12.12
C LYS A 262 10.66 -10.70 10.89
N ASP A 263 9.61 -11.03 10.14
CA ASP A 263 9.26 -10.39 8.87
C ASP A 263 8.62 -9.00 9.06
N PHE A 264 8.28 -8.64 10.31
CA PHE A 264 7.64 -7.39 10.65
C PHE A 264 8.60 -6.20 10.68
N TYR A 265 9.81 -6.37 11.20
CA TYR A 265 10.70 -5.26 11.56
C TYR A 265 11.35 -4.53 10.39
N MET A 266 11.32 -5.08 9.17
CA MET A 266 12.03 -4.52 8.01
C MET A 266 11.13 -4.51 6.77
N THR A 267 10.44 -3.38 6.53
CA THR A 267 9.43 -3.27 5.47
C THR A 267 9.71 -2.17 4.46
N ASP A 268 10.33 -1.07 4.91
CA ASP A 268 10.65 0.11 4.13
C ASP A 268 12.14 0.48 4.27
N PRO A 269 12.66 1.44 3.50
CA PRO A 269 14.07 1.81 3.57
C PRO A 269 14.52 2.31 4.95
N ILE A 270 13.62 2.96 5.69
CA ILE A 270 13.92 3.50 7.03
C ILE A 270 14.15 2.34 8.02
N SER A 271 13.21 1.40 8.07
CA SER A 271 13.29 0.24 8.94
C SER A 271 14.43 -0.70 8.55
N ARG A 272 14.71 -0.87 7.25
CA ARG A 272 15.87 -1.64 6.77
C ARG A 272 17.23 -1.01 7.13
N ALA A 273 17.32 0.32 7.11
CA ALA A 273 18.54 1.04 7.51
C ALA A 273 18.70 1.18 9.04
N SER A 274 17.66 0.86 9.82
CA SER A 274 17.66 1.05 11.27
C SER A 274 18.46 -0.04 12.00
N GLN A 275 19.52 0.37 12.71
CA GLN A 275 20.29 -0.52 13.58
C GLN A 275 19.42 -1.13 14.69
N THR A 276 18.46 -0.37 15.22
CA THR A 276 17.53 -0.87 16.24
C THR A 276 16.66 -1.99 15.67
N MET A 277 16.12 -1.82 14.45
CA MET A 277 15.33 -2.88 13.81
C MET A 277 16.18 -4.11 13.49
N ALA A 278 17.44 -3.93 13.07
CA ALA A 278 18.38 -5.04 12.90
C ALA A 278 18.62 -5.82 14.21
N LYS A 279 18.78 -5.12 15.34
CA LYS A 279 18.87 -5.75 16.67
C LYS A 279 17.57 -6.49 17.04
N CYS A 280 16.40 -5.91 16.75
CA CYS A 280 15.12 -6.59 16.98
C CYS A 280 15.01 -7.88 16.16
N VAL A 281 15.39 -7.87 14.88
CA VAL A 281 15.44 -9.07 14.03
C VAL A 281 16.37 -10.12 14.65
N LYS A 282 17.59 -9.73 15.06
CA LYS A 282 18.55 -10.65 15.70
C LYS A 282 17.99 -11.25 16.99
N ALA A 283 17.37 -10.42 17.83
CA ALA A 283 16.77 -10.85 19.10
C ALA A 283 15.67 -11.90 18.90
N VAL A 284 14.82 -11.74 17.88
CA VAL A 284 13.73 -12.70 17.62
C VAL A 284 14.20 -13.96 16.90
N THR A 285 15.34 -13.94 16.21
CA THR A 285 15.89 -15.13 15.53
C THR A 285 16.83 -15.96 16.40
N GLU A 286 17.65 -15.30 17.22
CA GLU A 286 18.74 -15.93 17.98
C GLU A 286 18.52 -15.87 19.50
N GLY A 287 17.51 -15.12 19.96
CA GLY A 287 17.22 -14.88 21.37
C GLY A 287 17.84 -13.58 21.90
N ALA A 288 17.26 -13.04 22.97
CA ALA A 288 17.63 -11.73 23.51
C ALA A 288 19.11 -11.63 23.95
N ALA A 289 19.72 -12.74 24.38
CA ALA A 289 21.11 -12.79 24.81
C ALA A 289 22.12 -12.65 23.65
N ALA A 290 21.68 -12.77 22.40
CA ALA A 290 22.55 -12.64 21.23
C ALA A 290 22.77 -11.18 20.79
N VAL A 291 22.08 -10.22 21.40
CA VAL A 291 22.24 -8.79 21.08
C VAL A 291 23.35 -8.21 21.96
N ASP A 292 24.57 -8.13 21.42
CA ASP A 292 25.64 -7.37 22.07
C ASP A 292 25.24 -5.88 22.09
N GLU A 293 25.18 -5.28 23.27
CA GLU A 293 25.18 -3.83 23.37
C GLU A 293 26.57 -3.34 22.94
N PRO A 294 26.67 -2.41 21.96
CA PRO A 294 27.95 -1.77 21.74
C PRO A 294 28.36 -1.08 23.03
N SER A 295 29.53 -1.45 23.54
CA SER A 295 30.24 -0.73 24.58
C SER A 295 30.13 0.76 24.30
N ILE A 296 29.46 1.49 25.19
CA ILE A 296 29.45 2.95 25.17
C ILE A 296 30.90 3.37 25.39
N CYS A 297 31.59 3.78 24.32
CA CYS A 297 32.87 4.47 24.36
C CYS A 297 32.68 5.86 23.75
#